data_AF-A0A8T0QS33-F1
#
_entry.id   AF-A0A8T0QS33-F1
#
_cell.length_a   1.000
_cell.length_b   1.000
_cell.length_c   1.000
_cell.angle_alpha   90.00
_cell.angle_beta   90.00
_cell.angle_gamma   90.00
#
_symmetry.space_group_name_H-M   'P 1'
#
loop_
_entity.id
_entity.type
_entity.pdbx_description
1 polymer ?
#
loop_
_entity_poly.entity_id
_entity_poly.type
_entity_poly.pdbx_seq_one_letter_code
_entity_poly.pdbx_strand_id
1 'polypeptide(L)'
;MEDDDIEESSWPSAATANRGGSSGGGYTDIRKEILDRLMAKGIEEVVSDPSAFSEQLHWHFERLPASYSIDLDVDKPEDVLLHCRILDECANNPDKRPIFHVRFLKRRGSEPNERMMEDLSLETRNVVDDSEDSSARRDIVIHEIIVSSIAKPKLLAELSALLSAVGLNIREAHVFSTTDGFCLGAFVVDGWGIEIRETIASGSSGDL
;
A
#
# COMPACT_ATOMS: atom_id res chain seq x y z
N MET A 1 18.14 -59.50 -8.80
CA MET A 1 19.36 -58.97 -9.42
C MET A 1 18.94 -57.63 -9.95
N GLU A 2 19.45 -56.64 -9.22
CA GLU A 2 19.05 -55.25 -9.14
C GLU A 2 19.31 -54.50 -10.45
N ASP A 3 18.34 -53.71 -10.91
CA ASP A 3 18.54 -52.62 -11.85
C ASP A 3 18.06 -51.34 -11.14
N ASP A 4 18.97 -50.70 -10.39
CA ASP A 4 18.83 -49.37 -9.83
C ASP A 4 19.55 -48.38 -10.77
N ASP A 5 18.84 -47.84 -11.76
CA ASP A 5 19.29 -46.68 -12.55
C ASP A 5 18.90 -45.40 -11.79
N ILE A 6 19.80 -44.93 -10.93
CA ILE A 6 19.73 -43.60 -10.31
C ILE A 6 20.31 -42.59 -11.31
N GLU A 7 19.46 -41.95 -12.11
CA GLU A 7 19.85 -40.72 -12.80
C GLU A 7 19.95 -39.56 -11.79
N GLU A 8 21.16 -39.34 -11.27
CA GLU A 8 21.58 -38.06 -10.68
C GLU A 8 21.38 -36.94 -11.70
N SER A 9 20.38 -36.08 -11.50
CA SER A 9 20.13 -34.95 -12.40
C SER A 9 19.61 -33.72 -11.66
N SER A 10 20.52 -32.97 -11.05
CA SER A 10 20.34 -31.57 -10.63
C SER A 10 21.58 -31.18 -9.83
N TRP A 11 22.42 -30.18 -10.13
CA TRP A 11 22.23 -28.88 -10.78
C TRP A 11 23.56 -28.44 -11.45
N PRO A 12 23.55 -27.66 -12.54
CA PRO A 12 24.78 -27.05 -13.03
C PRO A 12 25.25 -25.91 -12.10
N SER A 13 26.50 -26.01 -11.63
CA SER A 13 27.27 -24.90 -11.05
C SER A 13 27.48 -23.81 -12.09
N ALA A 14 26.76 -22.70 -11.97
CA ALA A 14 27.08 -21.47 -12.69
C ALA A 14 27.98 -20.59 -11.82
N ALA A 15 29.29 -20.75 -11.98
CA ALA A 15 30.27 -19.75 -11.57
C ALA A 15 30.53 -18.78 -12.74
N THR A 16 30.73 -17.50 -12.36
CA THR A 16 31.22 -16.34 -13.15
C THR A 16 30.18 -15.62 -14.02
N ALA A 17 29.98 -14.30 -13.97
CA ALA A 17 30.69 -13.22 -13.31
C ALA A 17 29.76 -11.99 -13.17
N ASN A 18 29.80 -11.30 -12.03
CA ASN A 18 30.02 -9.84 -12.00
C ASN A 18 30.42 -9.42 -10.58
N ARG A 19 31.72 -9.46 -10.28
CA ARG A 19 32.29 -8.78 -9.12
C ARG A 19 32.50 -7.31 -9.51
N GLY A 20 31.39 -6.58 -9.60
CA GLY A 20 31.35 -5.12 -9.75
C GLY A 20 31.05 -4.50 -8.40
N GLY A 21 31.99 -3.72 -7.87
CA GLY A 21 31.96 -3.22 -6.50
C GLY A 21 30.94 -2.11 -6.22
N SER A 22 30.69 -1.95 -4.92
CA SER A 22 30.19 -0.76 -4.22
C SER A 22 28.76 -0.28 -4.53
N SER A 23 27.79 -0.93 -3.87
CA SER A 23 26.51 -0.32 -3.48
C SER A 23 26.14 -0.63 -2.02
N GLY A 24 27.12 -1.01 -1.19
CA GLY A 24 26.87 -1.44 0.20
C GLY A 24 26.52 -0.31 1.17
N GLY A 25 26.58 0.97 0.76
CA GLY A 25 26.28 2.12 1.63
C GLY A 25 24.79 2.45 1.70
N GLY A 26 24.13 2.68 0.55
CA GLY A 26 22.76 3.21 0.54
C GLY A 26 21.72 2.31 1.20
N TYR A 27 21.75 1.00 0.91
CA TYR A 27 20.79 0.05 1.52
C TYR A 27 21.07 -0.20 3.00
N THR A 28 22.34 -0.20 3.41
CA THR A 28 22.67 -0.44 4.80
C THR A 28 22.27 0.74 5.67
N ASP A 29 22.38 1.96 5.15
CA ASP A 29 21.91 3.19 5.78
C ASP A 29 20.37 3.19 5.91
N ILE A 30 19.63 2.92 4.83
CA ILE A 30 18.15 2.87 4.84
C ILE A 30 17.65 1.77 5.78
N ARG A 31 18.23 0.56 5.73
CA ARG A 31 17.84 -0.56 6.60
C ARG A 31 18.04 -0.22 8.07
N LYS A 32 19.18 0.38 8.40
CA LYS A 32 19.48 0.79 9.77
C LYS A 32 18.51 1.87 10.23
N GLU A 33 18.23 2.85 9.39
CA GLU A 33 17.28 3.92 9.71
C GLU A 33 15.86 3.38 9.96
N ILE A 34 15.38 2.46 9.12
CA ILE A 34 14.09 1.78 9.33
C ILE A 34 14.10 1.04 10.67
N LEU A 35 15.12 0.24 10.94
CA LEU A 35 15.24 -0.52 12.18
C LEU A 35 15.23 0.39 13.41
N ASP A 36 16.04 1.44 13.40
CA ASP A 36 16.15 2.40 14.50
C ASP A 36 14.81 3.11 14.76
N ARG A 37 14.07 3.48 13.69
CA ARG A 37 12.75 4.12 13.81
C ARG A 37 11.69 3.14 14.35
N LEU A 38 11.69 1.87 13.93
CA LEU A 38 10.77 0.86 14.45
C LEU A 38 11.03 0.55 15.93
N MET A 39 12.29 0.49 16.32
CA MET A 39 12.71 0.36 17.72
C MET A 39 12.24 1.55 18.55
N ALA A 40 12.41 2.78 18.05
CA ALA A 40 11.96 4.00 18.72
C ALA A 40 10.44 4.06 18.91
N LYS A 41 9.67 3.48 17.97
CA LYS A 41 8.20 3.35 18.07
C LYS A 41 7.75 2.22 19.01
N GLY A 42 8.66 1.37 19.47
CA GLY A 42 8.35 0.31 20.43
C GLY A 42 7.52 -0.83 19.85
N ILE A 43 7.67 -1.13 18.55
CA ILE A 43 6.95 -2.25 17.92
C ILE A 43 7.42 -3.56 18.55
N GLU A 44 6.51 -4.27 19.22
CA GLU A 44 6.81 -5.44 20.06
C GLU A 44 7.62 -6.52 19.32
N GLU A 45 7.24 -6.85 18.07
CA GLU A 45 7.94 -7.87 17.28
C GLU A 45 9.41 -7.50 17.00
N VAL A 46 9.70 -6.20 16.85
CA VAL A 46 11.04 -5.69 16.56
C VAL A 46 11.86 -5.57 17.83
N VAL A 47 11.24 -5.09 18.92
CA VAL A 47 11.91 -4.91 20.21
C VAL A 47 12.22 -6.24 20.89
N SER A 48 11.37 -7.26 20.68
CA SER A 48 11.55 -8.59 21.27
C SER A 48 12.78 -9.32 20.71
N ASP A 49 13.04 -9.21 19.40
CA ASP A 49 14.24 -9.76 18.77
C ASP A 49 14.75 -8.87 17.63
N PRO A 50 15.52 -7.81 17.95
CA PRO A 50 16.03 -6.88 16.95
C PRO A 50 17.01 -7.54 15.97
N SER A 51 17.70 -8.61 16.39
CA SER A 51 18.69 -9.29 15.57
C SER A 51 18.02 -10.12 14.48
N ALA A 52 17.03 -10.93 14.86
CA ALA A 52 16.27 -11.72 13.89
C ALA A 52 15.51 -10.82 12.90
N PHE A 53 14.90 -9.74 13.39
CA PHE A 53 14.21 -8.79 12.52
C PHE A 53 15.17 -8.07 11.56
N SER A 54 16.38 -7.70 12.00
CA SER A 54 17.40 -7.08 11.13
C SER A 54 17.83 -8.00 9.98
N GLU A 55 17.89 -9.31 10.21
CA GLU A 55 18.14 -10.32 9.19
C GLU A 55 16.93 -10.49 8.25
N GLN A 56 15.70 -10.57 8.79
CA GLN A 56 14.48 -10.60 7.99
C GLN A 56 14.40 -9.39 7.06
N LEU A 57 14.69 -8.19 7.58
CA LEU A 57 14.71 -6.95 6.81
C LEU A 57 15.78 -6.97 5.72
N HIS A 58 16.97 -7.52 6.01
CA HIS A 58 18.00 -7.71 4.99
C HIS A 58 17.50 -8.56 3.82
N TRP A 59 16.91 -9.73 4.10
CA TRP A 59 16.37 -10.61 3.05
C TRP A 59 15.15 -10.03 2.33
N HIS A 60 14.38 -9.16 2.98
CA HIS A 60 13.29 -8.42 2.33
C HIS A 60 13.81 -7.44 1.27
N PHE A 61 14.88 -6.69 1.57
CA PHE A 61 15.49 -5.80 0.59
C PHE A 61 16.20 -6.56 -0.54
N GLU A 62 16.89 -7.66 -0.24
CA GLU A 62 17.58 -8.48 -1.27
C GLU A 62 16.61 -9.14 -2.26
N ARG A 63 15.38 -9.46 -1.84
CA ARG A 63 14.38 -10.05 -2.74
C ARG A 63 13.68 -9.02 -3.62
N LEU A 64 13.77 -7.73 -3.31
CA LEU A 64 13.08 -6.65 -4.02
C LEU A 64 14.02 -5.91 -4.99
N PRO A 65 13.49 -5.34 -6.09
CA PRO A 65 14.28 -4.56 -7.02
C PRO A 65 14.72 -3.23 -6.38
N ALA A 66 15.79 -2.65 -6.92
CA ALA A 66 16.35 -1.42 -6.39
C ALA A 66 15.38 -0.22 -6.36
N SER A 67 14.40 -0.21 -7.27
CA SER A 67 13.35 0.81 -7.30
C SER A 67 12.52 0.83 -6.02
N TYR A 68 12.36 -0.30 -5.32
CA TYR A 68 11.62 -0.36 -4.06
C TYR A 68 12.15 0.67 -3.06
N SER A 69 13.48 0.75 -2.89
CA SER A 69 14.09 1.69 -1.93
C SER A 69 13.98 3.16 -2.34
N ILE A 70 13.77 3.42 -3.62
CA ILE A 70 13.58 4.78 -4.16
C ILE A 70 12.15 5.26 -3.85
N ASP A 71 11.18 4.37 -3.95
CA ASP A 71 9.76 4.65 -3.73
C ASP A 71 9.35 4.55 -2.25
N LEU A 72 10.27 4.13 -1.36
CA LEU A 72 10.00 4.02 0.07
C LEU A 72 9.91 5.39 0.77
N ASP A 73 8.85 5.56 1.55
CA ASP A 73 8.75 6.62 2.55
C ASP A 73 9.43 6.15 3.86
N VAL A 74 10.68 6.58 4.08
CA VAL A 74 11.44 6.25 5.30
C VAL A 74 10.83 6.86 6.57
N ASP A 75 9.90 7.81 6.45
CA ASP A 75 9.15 8.36 7.57
C ASP A 75 8.03 7.44 8.06
N LYS A 76 7.67 6.43 7.25
CA LYS A 76 6.69 5.38 7.57
C LYS A 76 7.35 4.00 7.55
N PRO A 77 8.26 3.69 8.49
CA PRO A 77 8.91 2.38 8.53
C PRO A 77 7.93 1.22 8.75
N GLU A 78 6.73 1.47 9.28
CA GLU A 78 5.65 0.48 9.41
C GLU A 78 5.15 -0.01 8.05
N ASP A 79 5.30 0.77 6.98
CA ASP A 79 4.93 0.34 5.64
C ASP A 79 5.88 -0.77 5.18
N VAL A 80 7.16 -0.66 5.51
CA VAL A 80 8.15 -1.72 5.24
C VAL A 80 7.83 -2.98 6.03
N LEU A 81 7.45 -2.85 7.31
CA LEU A 81 6.97 -3.99 8.11
C LEU A 81 5.75 -4.66 7.48
N LEU A 82 4.78 -3.87 7.06
CA LEU A 82 3.57 -4.36 6.42
C LEU A 82 3.91 -5.10 5.11
N HIS A 83 4.81 -4.56 4.31
CA HIS A 83 5.29 -5.20 3.09
C HIS A 83 5.96 -6.56 3.37
N CYS A 84 6.82 -6.63 4.40
CA CYS A 84 7.42 -7.90 4.85
C CYS A 84 6.31 -8.91 5.18
N ARG A 85 5.36 -8.52 6.03
CA ARG A 85 4.28 -9.41 6.48
C ARG A 85 3.40 -9.88 5.34
N ILE A 86 3.01 -9.00 4.43
CA ILE A 86 2.15 -9.35 3.28
C ILE A 86 2.87 -10.33 2.34
N LEU A 87 4.16 -10.10 2.06
CA LEU A 87 4.96 -11.03 1.24
C LEU A 87 5.15 -12.38 1.93
N ASP A 88 5.49 -12.37 3.22
CA ASP A 88 5.69 -13.61 3.97
C ASP A 88 4.36 -14.38 4.15
N GLU A 89 3.24 -13.69 4.38
CA GLU A 89 1.92 -14.34 4.43
C GLU A 89 1.56 -14.95 3.07
N CYS A 90 1.80 -14.22 1.98
CA CYS A 90 1.61 -14.73 0.62
C CYS A 90 2.48 -15.96 0.38
N ALA A 91 3.78 -15.91 0.69
CA ALA A 91 4.70 -17.01 0.49
C ALA A 91 4.32 -18.26 1.28
N ASN A 92 3.87 -18.10 2.53
CA ASN A 92 3.61 -19.22 3.43
C ASN A 92 2.16 -19.75 3.40
N ASN A 93 1.22 -19.06 2.74
CA ASN A 93 -0.19 -19.46 2.71
C ASN A 93 -0.75 -19.53 1.28
N PRO A 94 -0.50 -20.61 0.52
CA PRO A 94 -0.98 -20.75 -0.86
C PRO A 94 -2.49 -20.57 -1.04
N ASP A 95 -3.28 -21.06 -0.09
CA ASP A 95 -4.75 -21.04 -0.15
C ASP A 95 -5.36 -19.66 0.11
N LYS A 96 -4.57 -18.72 0.65
CA LYS A 96 -5.01 -17.35 0.93
C LYS A 96 -4.67 -16.37 -0.18
N ARG A 97 -3.94 -16.79 -1.22
CA ARG A 97 -3.46 -15.89 -2.27
C ARG A 97 -4.63 -15.46 -3.19
N PRO A 98 -4.67 -14.19 -3.64
CA PRO A 98 -3.75 -13.10 -3.29
C PRO A 98 -4.01 -12.55 -1.88
N ILE A 99 -2.97 -12.06 -1.23
CA ILE A 99 -3.10 -11.32 0.03
C ILE A 99 -3.39 -9.87 -0.29
N PHE A 100 -4.45 -9.32 0.33
CA PHE A 100 -4.84 -7.92 0.19
C PHE A 100 -4.81 -7.23 1.55
N HIS A 101 -4.31 -6.00 1.57
CA HIS A 101 -4.41 -5.09 2.70
C HIS A 101 -4.94 -3.76 2.21
N VAL A 102 -6.00 -3.25 2.84
CA VAL A 102 -6.62 -1.97 2.48
C VAL A 102 -6.62 -1.07 3.70
N ARG A 103 -6.14 0.17 3.53
CA ARG A 103 -6.19 1.18 4.59
C ARG A 103 -6.65 2.53 4.08
N PHE A 104 -7.34 3.26 4.94
CA PHE A 104 -7.68 4.66 4.70
C PHE A 104 -6.41 5.52 4.86
N LEU A 105 -6.14 6.40 3.90
CA LEU A 105 -5.02 7.36 4.00
C LEU A 105 -5.52 8.73 4.46
N LYS A 106 -6.40 9.36 3.70
CA LYS A 106 -6.90 10.71 4.01
C LYS A 106 -8.15 11.08 3.24
N ARG A 107 -8.85 12.09 3.76
CA ARG A 107 -9.94 12.79 3.08
C ARG A 107 -9.43 14.11 2.53
N ARG A 108 -9.66 14.39 1.24
CA ARG A 108 -9.34 15.65 0.58
C ARG A 108 -10.67 16.38 0.31
N GLY A 109 -11.01 17.35 1.15
CA GLY A 109 -12.28 18.09 1.05
C GLY A 109 -12.57 19.11 2.16
N SER A 110 -11.84 19.08 3.27
CA SER A 110 -11.86 20.14 4.28
C SER A 110 -10.45 20.31 4.87
N GLU A 111 -9.68 21.25 4.34
CA GLU A 111 -8.76 21.94 5.25
C GLU A 111 -9.64 22.70 6.26
N PRO A 112 -9.41 22.57 7.58
CA PRO A 112 -9.99 23.52 8.50
C PRO A 112 -9.47 24.89 8.08
N ASN A 113 -10.37 25.77 7.68
CA ASN A 113 -10.03 27.13 7.33
C ASN A 113 -9.60 27.82 8.64
N GLU A 114 -8.34 27.63 9.08
CA GLU A 114 -7.76 28.27 10.27
C GLU A 114 -7.68 29.80 10.15
N ARG A 115 -8.22 30.39 9.07
CA ARG A 115 -8.24 31.84 8.82
C ARG A 115 -9.64 32.45 8.76
N MET A 116 -10.68 31.77 9.22
CA MET A 116 -12.02 32.35 9.41
C MET A 116 -12.46 32.34 10.88
N MET A 117 -11.63 32.89 11.78
CA MET A 117 -12.07 33.33 13.11
C MET A 117 -11.43 34.68 13.47
N GLU A 118 -11.37 35.63 12.56
CA GLU A 118 -11.05 37.03 12.88
C GLU A 118 -11.88 37.98 12.02
N ASP A 119 -13.20 37.96 12.14
CA ASP A 119 -14.01 39.18 12.07
C ASP A 119 -15.43 38.92 12.62
N LEU A 120 -15.61 39.09 13.93
CA LEU A 120 -16.92 39.38 14.51
C LEU A 120 -16.95 40.88 14.82
N SER A 121 -17.11 41.71 13.79
CA SER A 121 -17.60 43.07 13.95
C SER A 121 -19.05 43.14 13.47
N LEU A 122 -19.94 43.35 14.44
CA LEU A 122 -21.37 43.56 14.28
C LEU A 122 -21.64 44.87 13.53
N GLU A 123 -22.26 44.84 12.35
CA GLU A 123 -23.21 45.89 11.93
C GLU A 123 -24.32 45.35 11.01
N THR A 124 -25.56 45.61 11.41
CA THR A 124 -26.82 45.31 10.73
C THR A 124 -26.91 45.94 9.34
N ARG A 125 -27.25 45.16 8.30
CA ARG A 125 -28.03 45.62 7.13
C ARG A 125 -28.55 44.47 6.25
N ASN A 126 -29.88 44.44 6.07
CA ASN A 126 -30.60 43.59 5.12
C ASN A 126 -30.19 43.86 3.67
N VAL A 127 -29.78 42.82 2.92
CA VAL A 127 -30.03 42.67 1.47
C VAL A 127 -30.13 41.16 1.18
N VAL A 128 -31.21 40.78 0.50
CA VAL A 128 -31.44 39.45 -0.08
C VAL A 128 -30.58 39.36 -1.35
N ASP A 129 -29.68 38.38 -1.46
CA ASP A 129 -29.14 37.98 -2.76
C ASP A 129 -28.73 36.51 -2.78
N ASP A 130 -29.04 35.94 -3.93
CA ASP A 130 -29.17 34.56 -4.34
C ASP A 130 -27.81 34.05 -4.82
N SER A 131 -27.28 32.95 -4.27
CA SER A 131 -26.21 32.14 -4.88
C SER A 131 -25.96 30.88 -4.06
N GLU A 132 -26.83 29.90 -4.28
CA GLU A 132 -26.55 28.48 -4.07
C GLU A 132 -25.41 28.04 -4.99
N ASP A 133 -24.17 28.43 -4.67
CA ASP A 133 -22.97 27.76 -5.19
C ASP A 133 -22.06 27.32 -4.05
N SER A 134 -22.65 26.65 -3.07
CA SER A 134 -21.92 25.62 -2.33
C SER A 134 -21.81 24.39 -3.21
N SER A 135 -21.13 24.51 -4.37
CA SER A 135 -20.72 23.36 -5.15
C SER A 135 -20.02 22.40 -4.22
N ALA A 136 -20.69 21.27 -4.00
CA ALA A 136 -20.28 20.20 -3.13
C ALA A 136 -18.77 20.00 -3.24
N ARG A 137 -18.02 20.43 -2.21
CA ARG A 137 -16.65 19.96 -2.01
C ARG A 137 -16.79 18.46 -1.82
N ARG A 138 -16.72 17.71 -2.92
CA ARG A 138 -16.80 16.25 -2.88
C ARG A 138 -15.62 15.83 -2.03
N ASP A 139 -15.91 15.38 -0.81
CA ASP A 139 -14.92 14.81 0.08
C ASP A 139 -14.30 13.60 -0.64
N ILE A 140 -13.11 13.78 -1.21
CA ILE A 140 -12.41 12.71 -1.90
C ILE A 140 -11.74 11.86 -0.83
N VAL A 141 -12.23 10.65 -0.64
CA VAL A 141 -11.58 9.68 0.24
C VAL A 141 -10.50 8.94 -0.54
N ILE A 142 -9.28 8.96 -0.01
CA ILE A 142 -8.12 8.28 -0.56
C ILE A 142 -7.81 7.05 0.29
N HIS A 143 -7.72 5.90 -0.36
CA HIS A 143 -7.31 4.64 0.24
C HIS A 143 -6.03 4.14 -0.41
N GLU A 144 -5.32 3.28 0.30
CA GLU A 144 -4.24 2.49 -0.23
C GLU A 144 -4.63 1.02 -0.21
N ILE A 145 -4.36 0.34 -1.32
CA ILE A 145 -4.56 -1.09 -1.49
C ILE A 145 -3.19 -1.70 -1.76
N ILE A 146 -2.72 -2.54 -0.86
CA ILE A 146 -1.48 -3.29 -0.99
C ILE A 146 -1.84 -4.74 -1.28
N VAL A 147 -1.20 -5.32 -2.29
CA VAL A 147 -1.48 -6.66 -2.80
C VAL A 147 -0.18 -7.44 -2.90
N SER A 148 -0.18 -8.68 -2.47
CA SER A 148 0.84 -9.65 -2.90
C SER A 148 0.22 -10.89 -3.53
N SER A 149 0.85 -11.34 -4.61
CA SER A 149 0.45 -12.54 -5.34
C SER A 149 1.66 -13.23 -5.97
N ILE A 150 1.42 -14.38 -6.60
CA ILE A 150 2.40 -15.00 -7.49
C ILE A 150 2.63 -14.07 -8.69
N ALA A 151 3.90 -13.85 -9.07
CA ALA A 151 4.24 -13.05 -10.23
C ALA A 151 3.70 -13.72 -11.50
N LYS A 152 2.82 -13.02 -12.21
CA LYS A 152 2.28 -13.45 -13.50
C LYS A 152 2.29 -12.28 -14.48
N PRO A 153 2.46 -12.55 -15.79
CA PRO A 153 2.36 -11.49 -16.79
C PRO A 153 0.96 -10.86 -16.76
N LYS A 154 0.88 -9.55 -16.97
CA LYS A 154 -0.36 -8.75 -17.01
C LYS A 154 -1.14 -8.60 -15.71
N LEU A 155 -0.61 -9.04 -14.56
CA LEU A 155 -1.24 -8.85 -13.25
C LEU A 155 -1.73 -7.40 -13.03
N LEU A 156 -0.92 -6.42 -13.44
CA LEU A 156 -1.28 -5.01 -13.31
C LEU A 156 -2.42 -4.57 -14.21
N ALA A 157 -2.47 -5.10 -15.44
CA ALA A 157 -3.59 -4.81 -16.33
C ALA A 157 -4.88 -5.39 -15.75
N GLU A 158 -4.83 -6.61 -15.22
CA GLU A 158 -5.97 -7.27 -14.57
C GLU A 158 -6.42 -6.52 -13.30
N LEU A 159 -5.49 -6.19 -12.40
CA LEU A 159 -5.80 -5.42 -11.18
C LEU A 159 -6.34 -4.03 -11.51
N SER A 160 -5.75 -3.34 -12.49
CA SER A 160 -6.22 -2.01 -12.90
C SER A 160 -7.62 -2.06 -13.50
N ALA A 161 -7.91 -3.08 -14.31
CA ALA A 161 -9.24 -3.30 -14.85
C ALA A 161 -10.26 -3.59 -13.75
N LEU A 162 -9.90 -4.39 -12.75
CA LEU A 162 -10.77 -4.69 -11.61
C LEU A 162 -11.06 -3.47 -10.74
N LEU A 163 -10.01 -2.69 -10.39
CA LEU A 163 -10.18 -1.47 -9.60
C LEU A 163 -11.08 -0.46 -10.34
N SER A 164 -10.86 -0.29 -11.64
CA SER A 164 -11.70 0.56 -12.49
C SER A 164 -13.14 0.06 -12.61
N ALA A 165 -13.35 -1.26 -12.71
CA ALA A 165 -14.69 -1.85 -12.78
C ALA A 165 -15.51 -1.64 -11.50
N VAL A 166 -14.85 -1.51 -10.33
CA VAL A 166 -15.48 -1.17 -9.05
C VAL A 166 -15.70 0.35 -8.89
N GLY A 167 -15.21 1.16 -9.84
CA GLY A 167 -15.32 2.62 -9.82
C GLY A 167 -14.20 3.31 -9.04
N LEU A 168 -13.10 2.61 -8.76
CA LEU A 168 -11.94 3.18 -8.11
C LEU A 168 -10.98 3.78 -9.15
N ASN A 169 -10.54 5.01 -8.91
CA ASN A 169 -9.55 5.66 -9.75
C ASN A 169 -8.17 5.50 -9.12
N ILE A 170 -7.24 4.94 -9.89
CA ILE A 170 -5.84 4.80 -9.47
C ILE A 170 -5.15 6.15 -9.59
N ARG A 171 -4.62 6.64 -8.47
CA ARG A 171 -3.84 7.88 -8.38
C ARG A 171 -2.34 7.62 -8.48
N GLU A 172 -1.91 6.50 -7.93
CA GLU A 172 -0.52 6.07 -7.84
C GLU A 172 -0.48 4.56 -7.79
N ALA A 173 0.52 3.96 -8.42
CA ALA A 173 0.71 2.52 -8.43
C ALA A 173 2.20 2.19 -8.46
N HIS A 174 2.64 1.45 -7.44
CA HIS A 174 4.00 0.94 -7.31
C HIS A 174 3.97 -0.57 -7.31
N VAL A 175 4.79 -1.19 -8.16
CA VAL A 175 4.73 -2.63 -8.36
C VAL A 175 6.12 -3.19 -8.49
N PHE A 176 6.41 -4.16 -7.64
CA PHE A 176 7.70 -4.78 -7.53
C PHE A 176 7.54 -6.28 -7.73
N SER A 177 8.33 -6.85 -8.63
CA SER A 177 8.48 -8.30 -8.75
C SER A 177 9.64 -8.73 -7.86
N THR A 178 9.44 -9.76 -7.05
CA THR A 178 10.48 -10.29 -6.18
C THR A 178 11.27 -11.40 -6.89
N THR A 179 12.50 -11.64 -6.43
CA THR A 179 13.38 -12.67 -7.00
C THR A 179 12.93 -14.10 -6.69
N ASP A 180 12.07 -14.29 -5.69
CA ASP A 180 11.45 -15.56 -5.28
C ASP A 180 10.09 -15.84 -5.98
N GLY A 181 9.71 -15.03 -6.98
CA GLY A 181 8.57 -15.31 -7.86
C GLY A 181 7.22 -14.76 -7.38
N PHE A 182 7.23 -13.83 -6.44
CA PHE A 182 6.05 -13.08 -6.01
C PHE A 182 6.06 -11.66 -6.57
N CYS A 183 4.99 -10.93 -6.31
CA CYS A 183 4.96 -9.50 -6.50
C CYS A 183 4.37 -8.80 -5.27
N LEU A 184 4.70 -7.52 -5.16
CA LEU A 184 4.11 -6.59 -4.21
C LEU A 184 3.62 -5.38 -5.02
N GLY A 185 2.33 -5.09 -4.95
CA GLY A 185 1.71 -3.92 -5.58
C GLY A 185 1.08 -3.02 -4.52
N ALA A 186 1.39 -1.74 -4.53
CA ALA A 186 0.76 -0.72 -3.71
C ALA A 186 0.04 0.29 -4.61
N PHE A 187 -1.27 0.45 -4.40
CA PHE A 187 -2.13 1.29 -5.21
C PHE A 187 -2.81 2.33 -4.34
N VAL A 188 -2.57 3.60 -4.61
CA VAL A 188 -3.33 4.69 -4.00
C VAL A 188 -4.53 4.97 -4.88
N VAL A 189 -5.72 4.87 -4.32
CA VAL A 189 -6.98 4.99 -5.05
C VAL A 189 -7.91 6.03 -4.44
N ASP A 190 -8.73 6.66 -5.28
CA ASP A 190 -9.94 7.37 -4.85
C ASP A 190 -11.17 6.81 -5.59
N GLY A 191 -12.31 7.52 -5.53
CA GLY A 191 -13.57 7.01 -6.08
C GLY A 191 -14.32 6.07 -5.15
N TRP A 192 -13.80 5.86 -3.93
CA TRP A 192 -14.48 5.16 -2.85
C TRP A 192 -15.63 6.05 -2.32
N GLY A 193 -16.76 6.05 -3.02
CA GLY A 193 -17.88 6.93 -2.75
C GLY A 193 -18.63 6.58 -1.47
N ILE A 194 -18.94 7.60 -0.67
CA ILE A 194 -19.98 7.55 0.37
C ILE A 194 -21.31 7.89 -0.32
N GLU A 195 -21.81 7.06 -1.22
CA GLU A 195 -23.19 7.18 -1.72
C GLU A 195 -24.05 6.09 -1.08
N ILE A 196 -24.24 6.20 0.24
CA ILE A 196 -25.50 5.72 0.84
C ILE A 196 -26.47 6.90 0.75
N ARG A 197 -27.06 7.10 -0.44
CA ARG A 197 -28.38 7.73 -0.50
C ARG A 197 -29.38 6.64 -0.12
N GLU A 198 -29.67 6.52 1.18
CA GLU A 198 -30.92 5.92 1.63
C GLU A 198 -32.06 6.73 0.98
N THR A 199 -32.50 6.28 -0.18
CA THR A 199 -33.79 6.67 -0.73
C THR A 199 -34.84 5.86 0.01
N ILE A 200 -35.05 6.19 1.29
CA ILE A 200 -36.35 5.97 1.92
C ILE A 200 -37.28 7.05 1.37
N ALA A 201 -37.68 6.88 0.11
CA ALA A 201 -38.84 7.56 -0.42
C ALA A 201 -40.03 7.09 0.41
N SER A 202 -40.48 8.01 1.27
CA SER A 202 -41.76 8.05 1.95
C SER A 202 -42.83 7.21 1.25
N GLY A 203 -43.21 6.10 1.89
CA GLY A 203 -44.48 5.43 1.63
C GLY A 203 -45.59 6.42 1.96
N SER A 204 -46.18 7.01 0.93
CA SER A 204 -47.42 7.77 1.01
C SER A 204 -48.51 6.84 1.57
N SER A 205 -48.79 6.97 2.86
CA SER A 205 -49.99 6.42 3.45
C SER A 205 -51.14 7.39 3.14
N GLY A 206 -52.16 6.91 2.44
CA GLY A 206 -53.33 7.70 2.10
C GLY A 206 -54.27 7.00 1.13
N ASP A 207 -54.65 5.75 1.44
CA ASP A 207 -55.83 5.14 0.83
C ASP A 207 -57.09 5.56 1.62
N LEU A 208 -58.11 5.95 0.87
CA LEU A 208 -59.47 6.33 1.31
C LEU A 208 -60.27 5.12 1.82
#